data_AF-E2ZBI3-F1
#
_entry.id   AF-E2ZBI3-F1
#
_cell.length_a   1.000
_cell.length_b   1.000
_cell.length_c   1.000
_cell.angle_alpha   90.00
_cell.angle_beta   90.00
_cell.angle_gamma   90.00
#
_symmetry.space_group_name_H-M   'P 1'
#
loop_
_entity.id
_entity.type
_entity.pdbx_description
1 polymer ?
#
loop_
_entity_poly.entity_id
_entity_poly.type
_entity_poly.pdbx_seq_one_letter_code
_entity_poly.pdbx_strand_id
1 'polypeptide(L)'
;MSIPNFLINLKRSVHKPYIFPLSHFYCKKVFNVLKIHNPPLPFAVYGLLCGIIKLVSAKYFSTRSKGDLFMKKSIKSYILAGILAVSLSPASSTLQTAEAIDWTSFAGAGIQYFALEKELKHLDNGGRNEFFEQMKKKYGVNNDPRANAMLDRIMTRLSASIAKTDPSITKKPYNYFVNDDKSFNAFCTIGHNLSVNIGAFEPLNYNENELAFVLAHEMGHGQKGHPIQGIRKQMPLVLAGAAIGGDTSTQLITGILSQVGTAKLITKPMEKEADALAFTYAVNAGYNIGAGAAVWQRILDKNPGQSSGGINELFNDHPSTISRRNVYNEDITKWSGGVVKVNADTGMISLHGKDWYQPETISSMSGKERAYLIAGNLSAVYHDGKKPTATDVHRGSDNLLYVGAQPIMDLSAAQNPTDLTNRLQQLI
;
A
#
# COMPACT_ATOMS: atom_id res chain seq x y z
N MET A 1 -13.68 45.96 -6.58
CA MET A 1 -14.64 45.57 -7.65
C MET A 1 -14.99 44.10 -7.41
N SER A 2 -16.24 43.78 -7.10
CA SER A 2 -16.64 42.44 -6.65
C SER A 2 -16.64 41.41 -7.79
N ILE A 3 -16.33 40.16 -7.42
CA ILE A 3 -16.14 38.95 -8.25
C ILE A 3 -17.26 38.64 -9.27
N PRO A 4 -18.55 39.04 -9.12
CA PRO A 4 -19.59 38.67 -10.08
C PRO A 4 -19.41 39.23 -11.50
N ASN A 5 -18.78 40.40 -11.66
CA ASN A 5 -18.63 41.04 -12.99
C ASN A 5 -17.51 40.42 -13.86
N PHE A 6 -16.62 39.62 -13.28
CA PHE A 6 -15.52 38.96 -13.97
C PHE A 6 -16.00 37.80 -14.88
N LEU A 7 -17.01 37.06 -14.45
CA LEU A 7 -17.52 35.88 -15.16
C LEU A 7 -18.39 36.23 -16.39
N ILE A 8 -18.99 37.42 -16.43
CA ILE A 8 -19.85 37.86 -17.52
C ILE A 8 -19.03 38.25 -18.76
N ASN A 9 -17.85 38.85 -18.58
CA ASN A 9 -16.99 39.28 -19.69
C ASN A 9 -16.20 38.14 -20.35
N LEU A 10 -15.96 37.02 -19.66
CA LEU A 10 -15.33 35.83 -20.27
C LEU A 10 -16.24 35.11 -21.27
N LYS A 11 -17.57 35.26 -21.14
CA LYS A 11 -18.55 34.56 -21.97
C LYS A 11 -18.65 35.08 -23.40
N ARG A 12 -18.27 36.35 -23.66
CA ARG A 12 -18.43 37.00 -24.97
C ARG A 12 -17.29 36.72 -25.99
N SER A 13 -16.22 36.04 -25.59
CA SER A 13 -15.02 35.88 -26.46
C SER A 13 -14.84 34.48 -27.07
N VAL A 14 -15.75 33.54 -26.81
CA VAL A 14 -15.61 32.13 -27.22
C VAL A 14 -16.47 31.83 -28.45
N HIS A 15 -16.25 32.51 -29.57
CA HIS A 15 -16.80 32.10 -30.88
C HIS A 15 -15.76 32.42 -31.97
N LYS A 16 -14.80 31.51 -32.17
CA LYS A 16 -14.14 31.17 -33.46
C LYS A 16 -13.00 30.14 -33.24
N PRO A 17 -12.81 29.16 -34.16
CA PRO A 17 -11.81 28.12 -33.98
C PRO A 17 -10.51 28.48 -34.70
N TYR A 18 -9.39 28.64 -33.99
CA TYR A 18 -8.04 28.52 -34.58
C TYR A 18 -7.06 27.97 -33.54
N ILE A 19 -6.16 27.11 -34.00
CA ILE A 19 -5.28 26.21 -33.25
C ILE A 19 -3.84 26.80 -33.23
N PHE A 20 -3.27 26.91 -32.01
CA PHE A 20 -1.91 27.34 -31.58
C PHE A 20 -1.50 28.85 -31.56
N PRO A 21 -0.70 29.33 -30.56
CA PRO A 21 -0.47 28.83 -29.20
C PRO A 21 -1.20 29.70 -28.16
N LEU A 22 -2.30 29.19 -27.61
CA LEU A 22 -3.07 29.87 -26.55
C LEU A 22 -2.23 30.11 -25.27
N SER A 23 -1.21 29.29 -25.01
CA SER A 23 -0.39 29.38 -23.78
C SER A 23 0.41 30.68 -23.65
N HIS A 24 0.91 31.23 -24.78
CA HIS A 24 1.68 32.48 -24.75
C HIS A 24 0.77 33.71 -24.58
N PHE A 25 -0.45 33.66 -25.13
CA PHE A 25 -1.44 34.73 -25.03
C PHE A 25 -2.06 34.82 -23.62
N TYR A 26 -2.34 33.68 -22.98
CA TYR A 26 -2.87 33.65 -21.61
C TYR A 26 -1.83 34.02 -20.56
N CYS A 27 -0.57 33.57 -20.68
CA CYS A 27 0.51 34.01 -19.79
C CYS A 27 0.71 35.53 -19.87
N LYS A 28 0.65 36.13 -21.07
CA LYS A 28 0.81 37.60 -21.23
C LYS A 28 -0.35 38.41 -20.63
N LYS A 29 -1.59 37.91 -20.72
CA LYS A 29 -2.77 38.53 -20.06
C LYS A 29 -2.74 38.40 -18.54
N VAL A 30 -2.37 37.23 -18.01
CA VAL A 30 -2.21 37.02 -16.56
C VAL A 30 -1.07 37.89 -16.02
N PHE A 31 0.03 38.01 -16.76
CA PHE A 31 1.17 38.87 -16.40
C PHE A 31 0.79 40.37 -16.34
N ASN A 32 -0.01 40.86 -17.29
CA ASN A 32 -0.46 42.26 -17.30
C ASN A 32 -1.49 42.58 -16.21
N VAL A 33 -2.30 41.61 -15.77
CA VAL A 33 -3.28 41.80 -14.68
C VAL A 33 -2.62 41.75 -13.30
N LEU A 34 -1.62 40.88 -13.12
CA LEU A 34 -0.93 40.71 -11.83
C LEU A 34 0.13 41.79 -11.55
N LYS A 35 0.60 42.51 -12.58
CA LYS A 35 1.41 43.75 -12.43
C LYS A 35 0.67 44.90 -11.73
N ILE A 36 -0.65 44.81 -11.61
CA ILE A 36 -1.50 45.87 -11.03
C ILE A 36 -1.69 45.65 -9.51
N HIS A 37 -1.19 44.53 -8.94
CA HIS A 37 -1.17 44.34 -7.50
C HIS A 37 0.02 45.05 -6.83
N ASN A 38 -0.27 45.71 -5.70
CA ASN A 38 0.71 46.41 -4.87
C ASN A 38 0.68 45.82 -3.44
N PRO A 39 1.82 45.26 -2.94
CA PRO A 39 3.08 45.09 -3.65
C PRO A 39 3.02 44.03 -4.76
N PRO A 40 3.87 44.11 -5.79
CA PRO A 40 3.91 43.15 -6.87
C PRO A 40 4.38 41.77 -6.37
N LEU A 41 3.77 40.71 -6.88
CA LEU A 41 4.13 39.33 -6.54
C LEU A 41 5.59 39.00 -6.95
N PRO A 42 6.28 38.07 -6.26
CA PRO A 42 7.62 37.62 -6.64
C PRO A 42 7.63 36.89 -7.99
N PHE A 43 8.67 37.09 -8.81
CA PHE A 43 8.83 36.48 -10.15
C PHE A 43 8.69 34.94 -10.15
N ALA A 44 9.05 34.27 -9.05
CA ALA A 44 8.91 32.81 -8.90
C ALA A 44 7.44 32.34 -8.92
N VAL A 45 6.51 33.14 -8.39
CA VAL A 45 5.07 32.83 -8.37
C VAL A 45 4.48 32.90 -9.78
N TYR A 46 4.99 33.80 -10.63
CA TYR A 46 4.60 33.88 -12.04
C TYR A 46 5.02 32.64 -12.84
N GLY A 47 6.22 32.11 -12.58
CA GLY A 47 6.71 30.88 -13.19
C GLY A 47 5.82 29.67 -12.86
N LEU A 48 5.40 29.56 -11.59
CA LEU A 48 4.55 28.48 -11.09
C LEU A 48 3.15 28.52 -11.72
N LEU A 49 2.51 29.70 -11.76
CA LEU A 49 1.18 29.88 -12.36
C LEU A 49 1.16 29.57 -13.86
N CYS A 50 2.18 30.01 -14.61
CA CYS A 50 2.32 29.66 -16.03
C CYS A 50 2.57 28.15 -16.23
N GLY A 51 3.25 27.49 -15.28
CA GLY A 51 3.43 26.03 -15.26
C GLY A 51 2.11 25.27 -15.08
N ILE A 52 1.29 25.68 -14.11
CA ILE A 52 -0.02 25.08 -13.83
C ILE A 52 -0.96 25.24 -15.03
N ILE A 53 -1.00 26.43 -15.64
CA ILE A 53 -1.83 26.70 -16.83
C ILE A 53 -1.41 25.81 -18.01
N LYS A 54 -0.11 25.58 -18.21
CA LYS A 54 0.39 24.65 -19.24
C LYS A 54 -0.01 23.21 -18.95
N LEU A 55 0.07 22.77 -17.70
CA LEU A 55 -0.30 21.41 -17.26
C LEU A 55 -1.81 21.14 -17.43
N VAL A 56 -2.65 22.09 -17.02
CA VAL A 56 -4.11 21.98 -17.18
C VAL A 56 -4.49 22.00 -18.67
N SER A 57 -3.85 22.84 -19.48
CA SER A 57 -4.07 22.89 -20.92
C SER A 57 -3.66 21.60 -21.62
N ALA A 58 -2.51 21.01 -21.25
CA ALA A 58 -2.03 19.75 -21.80
C ALA A 58 -2.98 18.57 -21.48
N LYS A 59 -3.49 18.53 -20.24
CA LYS A 59 -4.41 17.48 -19.78
C LYS A 59 -5.81 17.61 -20.39
N TYR A 60 -6.26 18.84 -20.67
CA TYR A 60 -7.55 19.10 -21.33
C TYR A 60 -7.55 18.76 -22.83
N PHE A 61 -6.39 18.87 -23.50
CA PHE A 61 -6.25 18.50 -24.91
C PHE A 61 -5.97 17.01 -25.12
N SER A 62 -5.34 16.31 -24.17
CA SER A 62 -5.10 14.86 -24.27
C SER A 62 -6.39 14.02 -24.15
N THR A 63 -7.46 14.58 -23.59
CA THR A 63 -8.75 13.88 -23.39
C THR A 63 -9.72 14.00 -24.57
N ARG A 64 -9.34 14.67 -25.67
CA ARG A 64 -10.25 14.95 -26.80
C ARG A 64 -10.07 14.05 -28.03
N SER A 65 -9.22 13.01 -27.97
CA SER A 65 -8.97 12.15 -29.14
C SER A 65 -9.87 10.93 -29.28
N LYS A 66 -10.94 10.77 -28.48
CA LYS A 66 -11.92 9.69 -28.65
C LYS A 66 -13.33 10.26 -28.49
N GLY A 67 -14.10 10.23 -29.57
CA GLY A 67 -15.47 10.75 -29.61
C GLY A 67 -16.40 9.96 -28.70
N ASP A 68 -17.37 10.64 -28.08
CA ASP A 68 -18.72 10.67 -28.62
C ASP A 68 -19.57 11.75 -27.94
N LEU A 69 -20.50 12.31 -28.73
CA LEU A 69 -21.59 13.14 -28.25
C LEU A 69 -22.59 12.25 -27.51
N PHE A 70 -22.88 12.50 -26.23
CA PHE A 70 -24.25 12.47 -25.69
C PHE A 70 -24.25 13.04 -24.26
N MET A 71 -25.41 13.55 -23.83
CA MET A 71 -25.75 14.15 -22.53
C MET A 71 -25.43 15.64 -22.29
N LYS A 72 -26.30 16.48 -22.87
CA LYS A 72 -26.74 17.74 -22.26
C LYS A 72 -27.51 17.45 -20.96
N LYS A 73 -26.88 17.56 -19.79
CA LYS A 73 -27.49 18.01 -18.52
C LYS A 73 -26.40 18.11 -17.43
N SER A 74 -26.50 19.18 -16.63
CA SER A 74 -25.64 19.56 -15.48
C SER A 74 -24.33 20.31 -15.80
N ILE A 75 -24.47 21.62 -16.05
CA ILE A 75 -23.40 22.60 -15.77
C ILE A 75 -23.97 23.59 -14.75
N LYS A 76 -24.11 23.13 -13.51
CA LYS A 76 -24.14 23.93 -12.28
C LYS A 76 -23.55 23.04 -11.18
N SER A 77 -22.56 23.57 -10.45
CA SER A 77 -21.80 22.92 -9.37
C SER A 77 -20.66 21.99 -9.82
N TYR A 78 -19.42 22.51 -9.91
CA TYR A 78 -18.15 21.78 -9.59
C TYR A 78 -16.92 22.70 -9.59
N ILE A 79 -17.02 23.93 -9.06
CA ILE A 79 -15.84 24.78 -8.77
C ILE A 79 -15.78 25.22 -7.29
N LEU A 80 -16.67 24.73 -6.42
CA LEU A 80 -16.63 25.07 -5.00
C LEU A 80 -17.10 23.89 -4.12
N ALA A 81 -16.32 22.82 -4.10
CA ALA A 81 -16.45 21.74 -3.10
C ALA A 81 -15.18 20.90 -3.12
N GLY A 82 -14.16 21.35 -2.39
CA GLY A 82 -12.90 20.62 -2.19
C GLY A 82 -12.06 21.19 -1.06
N ILE A 83 -12.67 21.91 -0.11
CA ILE A 83 -12.00 22.47 1.08
C ILE A 83 -12.73 22.15 2.40
N LEU A 84 -13.94 21.58 2.42
CA LEU A 84 -14.58 21.19 3.69
C LEU A 84 -15.01 19.72 3.67
N ALA A 85 -14.14 18.87 4.19
CA ALA A 85 -14.51 17.63 4.88
C ALA A 85 -13.31 17.12 5.72
N VAL A 86 -12.75 17.98 6.56
CA VAL A 86 -12.11 17.52 7.80
C VAL A 86 -13.24 17.47 8.80
N SER A 87 -13.83 16.28 8.98
CA SER A 87 -14.75 16.03 10.09
C SER A 87 -13.95 16.15 11.39
N LEU A 88 -14.07 17.31 12.03
CA LEU A 88 -13.74 17.51 13.44
C LEU A 88 -14.66 16.62 14.27
N SER A 89 -14.13 15.51 14.78
CA SER A 89 -14.63 14.96 16.04
C SER A 89 -13.79 15.56 17.17
N PRO A 90 -14.41 16.19 18.20
CA PRO A 90 -13.68 16.66 19.35
C PRO A 90 -13.46 15.45 20.28
N ALA A 91 -12.30 14.80 20.15
CA ALA A 91 -11.78 13.96 21.22
C ALA A 91 -10.57 14.69 21.80
N SER A 92 -10.87 15.58 22.74
CA SER A 92 -9.88 16.29 23.55
C SER A 92 -9.10 15.27 24.38
N SER A 93 -7.93 14.87 23.89
CA SER A 93 -6.86 14.38 24.76
C SER A 93 -5.66 15.29 24.53
N THR A 94 -5.41 16.14 25.52
CA THR A 94 -4.22 16.99 25.58
C THR A 94 -3.01 16.09 25.72
N LEU A 95 -2.34 15.79 24.59
CA LEU A 95 -0.98 15.27 24.60
C LEU A 95 -0.07 16.33 25.23
N GLN A 96 0.49 16.03 26.39
CA GLN A 96 1.60 16.79 26.96
C GLN A 96 2.76 16.75 25.97
N THR A 97 3.15 17.93 25.49
CA THR A 97 4.27 18.12 24.57
C THR A 97 5.58 17.75 25.28
N ALA A 98 6.21 16.65 24.85
CA ALA A 98 7.67 16.57 24.92
C ALA A 98 8.23 17.71 24.07
N GLU A 99 9.33 18.33 24.53
CA GLU A 99 9.91 19.60 24.05
C GLU A 99 9.58 19.92 22.58
N ALA A 100 8.67 20.87 22.39
CA ALA A 100 8.24 21.32 21.08
C ALA A 100 9.39 22.11 20.44
N ILE A 101 9.96 21.59 19.36
CA ILE A 101 10.86 22.34 18.49
C ILE A 101 10.10 23.61 18.04
N ASP A 102 10.69 24.79 18.29
CA ASP A 102 10.09 26.07 17.95
C ASP A 102 10.21 26.34 16.44
N TRP A 103 9.12 26.07 15.71
CA TRP A 103 9.03 26.20 14.26
C TRP A 103 8.55 27.59 13.79
N THR A 104 8.40 28.57 14.69
CA THR A 104 7.80 29.88 14.37
C THR A 104 8.73 30.87 13.66
N SER A 105 10.03 30.57 13.55
CA SER A 105 11.05 31.53 13.07
C SER A 105 11.40 31.46 11.57
N PHE A 106 10.73 30.63 10.78
CA PHE A 106 11.16 30.30 9.41
C PHE A 106 10.44 31.10 8.30
N ALA A 107 10.87 32.36 8.08
CA ALA A 107 10.41 33.18 6.96
C ALA A 107 11.13 32.84 5.63
N GLY A 108 10.51 31.99 4.80
CA GLY A 108 10.92 31.73 3.41
C GLY A 108 10.74 30.28 2.96
N ALA A 109 10.07 30.05 1.82
CA ALA A 109 9.74 28.70 1.32
C ALA A 109 10.99 27.79 1.12
N GLY A 110 12.13 28.36 0.76
CA GLY A 110 13.40 27.61 0.65
C GLY A 110 13.94 27.13 2.00
N ILE A 111 13.90 28.00 3.02
CA ILE A 111 14.33 27.68 4.39
C ILE A 111 13.43 26.58 4.98
N GLN A 112 12.12 26.63 4.71
CA GLN A 112 11.15 25.62 5.13
C GLN A 112 11.39 24.25 4.47
N TYR A 113 11.72 24.21 3.18
CA TYR A 113 12.10 22.96 2.50
C TYR A 113 13.34 22.32 3.13
N PHE A 114 14.40 23.10 3.34
CA PHE A 114 15.64 22.59 3.92
C PHE A 114 15.46 22.11 5.36
N ALA A 115 14.67 22.83 6.16
CA ALA A 115 14.36 22.45 7.53
C ALA A 115 13.56 21.12 7.57
N LEU A 116 12.53 20.98 6.74
CA LEU A 116 11.75 19.75 6.65
C LEU A 116 12.59 18.57 6.11
N GLU A 117 13.42 18.79 5.09
CA GLU A 117 14.31 17.74 4.58
C GLU A 117 15.37 17.32 5.61
N LYS A 118 15.88 18.26 6.42
CA LYS A 118 16.78 17.96 7.54
C LYS A 118 16.06 17.09 8.58
N GLU A 119 14.80 17.42 8.90
CA GLU A 119 13.98 16.65 9.83
C GLU A 119 13.67 15.24 9.30
N LEU A 120 13.26 15.11 8.04
CA LEU A 120 13.03 13.81 7.41
C LEU A 120 14.29 12.93 7.42
N LYS A 121 15.46 13.52 7.15
CA LYS A 121 16.74 12.80 7.29
C LYS A 121 17.03 12.42 8.72
N HIS A 122 16.71 13.26 9.70
CA HIS A 122 16.86 12.94 11.11
C HIS A 122 15.95 11.75 11.49
N LEU A 123 14.65 11.83 11.21
CA LEU A 123 13.67 10.75 11.47
C LEU A 123 14.03 9.45 10.75
N ASP A 124 14.63 9.53 9.56
CA ASP A 124 15.08 8.34 8.83
C ASP A 124 16.39 7.75 9.37
N ASN A 125 17.14 8.49 10.18
CA ASN A 125 18.44 8.05 10.68
C ASN A 125 18.50 8.18 12.20
N GLY A 126 19.18 9.22 12.71
CA GLY A 126 19.47 9.35 14.14
C GLY A 126 18.23 9.48 15.03
N GLY A 127 17.13 10.05 14.54
CA GLY A 127 15.87 10.29 15.26
C GLY A 127 14.85 9.17 15.18
N ARG A 128 15.19 8.05 14.52
CA ARG A 128 14.25 6.96 14.25
C ARG A 128 13.73 6.30 15.52
N ASN A 129 14.55 6.18 16.56
CA ASN A 129 14.18 5.48 17.78
C ASN A 129 13.26 6.35 18.65
N GLU A 130 13.52 7.65 18.72
CA GLU A 130 12.63 8.62 19.35
C GLU A 130 11.27 8.64 18.63
N PHE A 131 11.28 8.61 17.29
CA PHE A 131 10.05 8.53 16.51
C PHE A 131 9.28 7.22 16.77
N PHE A 132 9.98 6.10 16.94
CA PHE A 132 9.38 4.83 17.31
C PHE A 132 8.68 4.89 18.68
N GLU A 133 9.31 5.51 19.69
CA GLU A 133 8.68 5.72 20.99
C GLU A 133 7.47 6.68 20.91
N GLN A 134 7.50 7.68 20.03
CA GLN A 134 6.33 8.51 19.75
C GLN A 134 5.20 7.70 19.12
N MET A 135 5.50 6.77 18.21
CA MET A 135 4.50 5.87 17.64
C MET A 135 3.87 4.99 18.71
N LYS A 136 4.67 4.39 19.61
CA LYS A 136 4.16 3.59 20.73
C LYS A 136 3.24 4.40 21.66
N LYS A 137 3.60 5.64 21.97
CA LYS A 137 2.74 6.56 22.76
C LYS A 137 1.43 6.89 22.04
N LYS A 138 1.47 7.08 20.72
CA LYS A 138 0.31 7.44 19.91
C LYS A 138 -0.67 6.29 19.71
N TYR A 139 -0.16 5.10 19.39
CA TYR A 139 -0.98 3.96 18.98
C TYR A 139 -1.25 2.96 20.12
N GLY A 140 -0.59 3.09 21.27
CA GLY A 140 -0.61 2.10 22.33
C GLY A 140 0.28 0.90 22.02
N VAL A 141 0.64 0.13 23.04
CA VAL A 141 1.46 -1.08 22.88
C VAL A 141 0.67 -2.25 23.44
N ASN A 142 0.36 -3.19 22.56
CA ASN A 142 -0.33 -4.40 22.90
C ASN A 142 0.67 -5.46 23.38
N ASN A 143 0.43 -6.02 24.56
CA ASN A 143 1.32 -7.01 25.19
C ASN A 143 0.82 -8.45 25.06
N ASP A 144 -0.08 -8.76 24.12
CA ASP A 144 -0.52 -10.14 23.90
C ASP A 144 0.68 -11.04 23.55
N PRO A 145 0.95 -12.09 24.36
CA PRO A 145 2.17 -12.88 24.19
C PRO A 145 2.17 -13.69 22.90
N ARG A 146 1.00 -14.09 22.39
CA ARG A 146 0.88 -14.89 21.16
C ARG A 146 1.18 -14.05 19.93
N ALA A 147 0.58 -12.86 19.84
CA ALA A 147 0.79 -11.90 18.77
C ALA A 147 2.24 -11.42 18.72
N ASN A 148 2.80 -11.03 19.88
CA ASN A 148 4.18 -10.56 19.95
C ASN A 148 5.19 -11.66 19.61
N ALA A 149 5.00 -12.90 20.11
CA ALA A 149 5.89 -14.01 19.76
C ALA A 149 5.81 -14.38 18.27
N MET A 150 4.62 -14.27 17.66
CA MET A 150 4.47 -14.48 16.21
C MET A 150 5.14 -13.37 15.40
N LEU A 151 4.91 -12.11 15.77
CA LEU A 151 5.54 -10.96 15.13
C LEU A 151 7.06 -11.09 15.17
N ASP A 152 7.62 -11.45 16.32
CA ASP A 152 9.07 -11.59 16.50
C ASP A 152 9.68 -12.69 15.61
N ARG A 153 9.03 -13.86 15.51
CA ARG A 153 9.46 -14.92 14.59
C ARG A 153 9.42 -14.47 13.14
N ILE A 154 8.35 -13.78 12.73
CA ILE A 154 8.22 -13.26 11.37
C ILE A 154 9.29 -12.23 11.06
N MET A 155 9.45 -11.21 11.91
CA MET A 155 10.43 -10.16 11.71
C MET A 155 11.86 -10.71 11.68
N THR A 156 12.17 -11.70 12.52
CA THR A 156 13.47 -12.39 12.51
C THR A 156 13.71 -13.11 11.18
N ARG A 157 12.77 -13.94 10.73
CA ARG A 157 12.90 -14.71 9.48
C ARG A 157 12.95 -13.83 8.25
N LEU A 158 12.08 -12.82 8.17
CA LEU A 158 12.07 -11.86 7.07
C LEU A 158 13.33 -11.00 7.05
N SER A 159 13.81 -10.52 8.20
CA SER A 159 15.05 -9.73 8.25
C SER A 159 16.27 -10.53 7.79
N ALA A 160 16.36 -11.80 8.20
CA ALA A 160 17.41 -12.70 7.74
C ALA A 160 17.31 -12.99 6.23
N SER A 161 16.10 -13.10 5.69
CA SER A 161 15.86 -13.24 4.25
C SER A 161 16.28 -12.00 3.46
N ILE A 162 15.86 -10.81 3.92
CA ILE A 162 16.20 -9.52 3.30
C ILE A 162 17.71 -9.30 3.34
N ALA A 163 18.38 -9.61 4.45
CA ALA A 163 19.83 -9.40 4.58
C ALA A 163 20.66 -10.14 3.52
N LYS A 164 20.13 -11.21 2.90
CA LYS A 164 20.79 -11.94 1.81
C LYS A 164 20.81 -11.16 0.49
N THR A 165 19.82 -10.31 0.24
CA THR A 165 19.64 -9.59 -1.03
C THR A 165 19.78 -8.07 -0.89
N ASP A 166 19.48 -7.53 0.29
CA ASP A 166 19.70 -6.14 0.67
C ASP A 166 20.35 -6.07 2.07
N PRO A 167 21.70 -6.07 2.13
CA PRO A 167 22.43 -6.03 3.39
C PRO A 167 22.23 -4.74 4.20
N SER A 168 21.61 -3.69 3.64
CA SER A 168 21.43 -2.42 4.38
C SER A 168 20.53 -2.55 5.60
N ILE A 169 19.65 -3.57 5.63
CA ILE A 169 18.84 -3.92 6.81
C ILE A 169 19.71 -4.22 8.04
N THR A 170 20.94 -4.73 7.85
CA THR A 170 21.87 -5.00 8.97
C THR A 170 22.40 -3.72 9.62
N LYS A 171 22.51 -2.64 8.85
CA LYS A 171 22.92 -1.32 9.35
C LYS A 171 21.76 -0.54 9.96
N LYS A 172 20.54 -0.86 9.52
CA LYS A 172 19.30 -0.21 9.94
C LYS A 172 18.21 -1.28 10.18
N PRO A 173 18.30 -2.05 11.28
CA PRO A 173 17.33 -3.11 11.59
C PRO A 173 15.96 -2.50 11.88
N TYR A 174 14.88 -3.22 11.62
CA TYR A 174 13.52 -2.72 11.89
C TYR A 174 13.24 -2.61 13.38
N ASN A 175 12.59 -1.52 13.79
CA ASN A 175 11.89 -1.45 15.07
C ASN A 175 10.43 -1.85 14.81
N TYR A 176 9.85 -2.69 15.67
CA TYR A 176 8.48 -3.17 15.48
C TYR A 176 7.74 -3.38 16.81
N PHE A 177 6.42 -3.20 16.79
CA PHE A 177 5.54 -3.48 17.92
C PHE A 177 4.12 -3.83 17.44
N VAL A 178 3.37 -4.52 18.29
CA VAL A 178 1.91 -4.67 18.13
C VAL A 178 1.22 -3.51 18.84
N ASN A 179 0.24 -2.87 18.18
CA ASN A 179 -0.59 -1.82 18.77
C ASN A 179 -2.01 -2.32 19.05
N ASP A 180 -2.81 -1.53 19.78
CA ASP A 180 -4.13 -1.93 20.29
C ASP A 180 -5.29 -1.78 19.29
N ASP A 181 -5.04 -1.27 18.08
CA ASP A 181 -6.07 -1.05 17.08
C ASP A 181 -6.61 -2.39 16.54
N LYS A 182 -7.94 -2.50 16.47
CA LYS A 182 -8.65 -3.72 16.04
C LYS A 182 -8.95 -3.76 14.55
N SER A 183 -8.58 -2.73 13.79
CA SER A 183 -8.63 -2.75 12.33
C SER A 183 -7.54 -3.67 11.76
N PHE A 184 -7.84 -4.30 10.62
CA PHE A 184 -6.87 -5.10 9.88
C PHE A 184 -5.85 -4.16 9.22
N ASN A 185 -4.69 -3.97 9.85
CA ASN A 185 -3.65 -3.10 9.33
C ASN A 185 -2.24 -3.47 9.85
N ALA A 186 -1.23 -3.19 9.04
CA ALA A 186 0.17 -3.09 9.43
C ALA A 186 0.80 -2.01 8.55
N PHE A 187 1.73 -1.23 9.08
CA PHE A 187 2.36 -0.17 8.29
C PHE A 187 3.81 0.04 8.67
N CYS A 188 4.66 0.27 7.67
CA CYS A 188 6.02 0.76 7.85
C CYS A 188 6.11 2.27 7.63
N THR A 189 6.72 2.97 8.57
CA THR A 189 6.99 4.42 8.49
C THR A 189 8.47 4.69 8.21
N ILE A 190 8.85 5.98 8.22
CA ILE A 190 10.24 6.42 8.05
C ILE A 190 11.15 5.73 9.07
N GLY A 191 12.38 5.45 8.66
CA GLY A 191 13.37 4.92 9.60
C GLY A 191 13.11 3.46 9.97
N HIS A 192 12.47 2.64 9.12
CA HIS A 192 12.19 1.22 9.41
C HIS A 192 11.45 1.01 10.75
N ASN A 193 10.50 1.89 11.05
CA ASN A 193 9.62 1.76 12.21
C ASN A 193 8.28 1.18 11.75
N LEU A 194 8.01 -0.05 12.17
CA LEU A 194 6.85 -0.82 11.77
C LEU A 194 5.87 -0.96 12.93
N SER A 195 4.58 -0.85 12.63
CA SER A 195 3.51 -1.08 13.59
C SER A 195 2.54 -2.09 13.01
N VAL A 196 2.12 -3.06 13.83
CA VAL A 196 1.12 -4.06 13.44
C VAL A 196 -0.08 -3.91 14.35
N ASN A 197 -1.27 -3.78 13.78
CA ASN A 197 -2.48 -3.72 14.59
C ASN A 197 -2.78 -5.11 15.16
N ILE A 198 -3.24 -5.21 16.42
CA ILE A 198 -3.72 -6.49 16.96
C ILE A 198 -4.87 -7.06 16.10
N GLY A 199 -5.63 -6.17 15.44
CA GLY A 199 -6.63 -6.51 14.44
C GLY A 199 -6.10 -7.19 13.17
N ALA A 200 -4.79 -7.32 12.95
CA ALA A 200 -4.24 -8.11 11.85
C ALA A 200 -4.18 -9.62 12.16
N PHE A 201 -4.13 -10.01 13.45
CA PHE A 201 -3.87 -11.39 13.84
C PHE A 201 -5.13 -12.26 13.83
N GLU A 202 -6.20 -11.82 14.51
CA GLU A 202 -7.47 -12.57 14.60
C GLU A 202 -8.12 -12.81 13.22
N PRO A 203 -8.21 -11.81 12.31
CA PRO A 203 -8.81 -12.06 11.01
C PRO A 203 -8.04 -13.07 10.17
N LEU A 204 -6.71 -13.18 10.34
CA LEU A 204 -5.85 -14.21 9.72
C LEU A 204 -5.84 -15.52 10.51
N ASN A 205 -6.62 -15.65 11.58
CA ASN A 205 -6.61 -16.80 12.48
C ASN A 205 -5.20 -17.15 13.00
N TYR A 206 -4.36 -16.12 13.23
CA TYR A 206 -2.93 -16.28 13.56
C TYR A 206 -2.20 -17.22 12.59
N ASN A 207 -2.50 -17.15 11.29
CA ASN A 207 -1.71 -17.84 10.28
C ASN A 207 -0.42 -17.06 10.02
N GLU A 208 0.69 -17.60 10.52
CA GLU A 208 2.01 -16.96 10.39
C GLU A 208 2.42 -16.77 8.92
N ASN A 209 2.07 -17.69 8.02
CA ASN A 209 2.43 -17.56 6.60
C ASN A 209 1.71 -16.37 5.96
N GLU A 210 0.43 -16.19 6.26
CA GLU A 210 -0.37 -15.08 5.74
C GLU A 210 0.11 -13.73 6.31
N LEU A 211 0.33 -13.66 7.63
CA LEU A 211 0.84 -12.44 8.26
C LEU A 211 2.25 -12.10 7.75
N ALA A 212 3.10 -13.10 7.47
CA ALA A 212 4.41 -12.87 6.90
C ALA A 212 4.37 -12.19 5.53
N PHE A 213 3.38 -12.49 4.68
CA PHE A 213 3.23 -11.78 3.40
C PHE A 213 2.80 -10.32 3.58
N VAL A 214 1.93 -10.03 4.57
CA VAL A 214 1.56 -8.65 4.93
C VAL A 214 2.79 -7.89 5.40
N LEU A 215 3.58 -8.47 6.32
CA LEU A 215 4.77 -7.81 6.86
C LEU A 215 5.91 -7.71 5.84
N ALA A 216 6.06 -8.70 4.95
CA ALA A 216 7.04 -8.64 3.86
C ALA A 216 6.74 -7.49 2.88
N HIS A 217 5.47 -7.19 2.64
CA HIS A 217 5.05 -6.03 1.84
C HIS A 217 5.41 -4.71 2.54
N GLU A 218 5.11 -4.57 3.83
CA GLU A 218 5.51 -3.40 4.62
C GLU A 218 7.03 -3.21 4.69
N MET A 219 7.78 -4.29 4.86
CA MET A 219 9.25 -4.27 4.81
C MET A 219 9.76 -3.95 3.40
N GLY A 220 9.04 -4.32 2.34
CA GLY A 220 9.29 -3.85 0.97
C GLY A 220 9.24 -2.32 0.87
N HIS A 221 8.20 -1.70 1.45
CA HIS A 221 8.11 -0.23 1.52
C HIS A 221 9.24 0.40 2.32
N GLY A 222 9.55 -0.13 3.50
CA GLY A 222 10.62 0.38 4.34
C GLY A 222 11.98 0.30 3.66
N GLN A 223 12.30 -0.86 3.06
CA GLN A 223 13.58 -1.13 2.43
C GLN A 223 13.85 -0.25 1.20
N LYS A 224 12.78 0.15 0.50
CA LYS A 224 12.85 1.11 -0.61
C LYS A 224 12.72 2.57 -0.17
N GLY A 225 12.52 2.83 1.11
CA GLY A 225 12.28 4.19 1.62
C GLY A 225 11.02 4.83 1.02
N HIS A 226 10.02 4.03 0.67
CA HIS A 226 8.77 4.55 0.09
C HIS A 226 8.07 5.59 0.99
N PRO A 227 8.02 5.44 2.33
CA PRO A 227 7.41 6.45 3.20
C PRO A 227 8.05 7.85 3.06
N ILE A 228 9.38 7.93 3.15
CA ILE A 228 10.10 9.21 3.01
C ILE A 228 10.01 9.78 1.59
N GLN A 229 10.04 8.91 0.56
CA GLN A 229 9.84 9.34 -0.83
C GLN A 229 8.43 9.89 -1.08
N GLY A 230 7.41 9.27 -0.49
CA GLY A 230 6.02 9.72 -0.58
C GLY A 230 5.84 11.13 -0.04
N ILE A 231 6.45 11.41 1.11
CA ILE A 231 6.46 12.75 1.71
C ILE A 231 7.19 13.74 0.81
N ARG A 232 8.39 13.41 0.33
CA ARG A 232 9.18 14.27 -0.56
C ARG A 232 8.42 14.65 -1.83
N LYS A 233 7.58 13.75 -2.37
CA LYS A 233 6.73 14.04 -3.54
C LYS A 233 5.62 15.05 -3.23
N GLN A 234 5.13 15.12 -1.99
CA GLN A 234 4.09 16.08 -1.58
C GLN A 234 4.66 17.44 -1.18
N MET A 235 5.93 17.51 -0.76
CA MET A 235 6.57 18.74 -0.29
C MET A 235 6.38 19.95 -1.24
N PRO A 236 6.55 19.84 -2.57
CA PRO A 236 6.38 20.99 -3.46
C PRO A 236 4.97 21.58 -3.46
N LEU A 237 3.92 20.74 -3.36
CA LEU A 237 2.53 21.21 -3.30
C LEU A 237 2.26 21.96 -2.01
N VAL A 238 2.79 21.45 -0.90
CA VAL A 238 2.58 22.05 0.42
C VAL A 238 3.30 23.38 0.54
N LEU A 239 4.55 23.46 0.07
CA LEU A 239 5.30 24.72 0.06
C LEU A 239 4.71 25.76 -0.87
N ALA A 240 4.11 25.35 -2.00
CA ALA A 240 3.35 26.24 -2.86
C ALA A 240 2.11 26.81 -2.16
N GLY A 241 1.41 26.02 -1.34
CA GLY A 241 0.29 26.46 -0.51
C GLY A 241 0.70 27.43 0.59
N ALA A 242 1.83 27.18 1.25
CA ALA A 242 2.39 28.04 2.29
C ALA A 242 2.84 29.42 1.75
N ALA A 243 3.32 29.48 0.51
CA ALA A 243 3.73 30.74 -0.12
C ALA A 243 2.54 31.67 -0.47
N ILE A 244 1.30 31.17 -0.48
CA ILE A 244 0.09 31.92 -0.84
C ILE A 244 -0.66 32.42 0.41
N GLY A 245 -0.45 31.81 1.58
CA GLY A 245 -1.06 32.22 2.86
C GLY A 245 0.00 32.51 3.92
N GLY A 246 0.14 33.78 4.32
CA GLY A 246 1.22 34.28 5.18
C GLY A 246 1.33 33.74 6.62
N ASP A 247 0.62 32.68 6.98
CA ASP A 247 0.68 32.03 8.32
C ASP A 247 0.44 30.50 8.26
N THR A 248 0.30 29.91 7.06
CA THR A 248 -0.11 28.49 6.90
C THR A 248 1.06 27.50 6.92
N SER A 249 2.30 27.96 6.92
CA SER A 249 3.48 27.07 6.81
C SER A 249 3.62 26.08 7.97
N THR A 250 3.46 26.53 9.22
CA THR A 250 3.58 25.67 10.41
C THR A 250 2.46 24.64 10.53
N GLN A 251 1.23 25.00 10.18
CA GLN A 251 0.09 24.06 10.19
C GLN A 251 0.20 23.03 9.07
N LEU A 252 0.70 23.44 7.90
CA LEU A 252 0.92 22.56 6.75
C LEU A 252 2.08 21.58 6.98
N ILE A 253 3.18 22.04 7.58
CA ILE A 253 4.31 21.18 7.96
C ILE A 253 3.88 20.19 9.05
N THR A 254 3.15 20.65 10.07
CA THR A 254 2.54 19.76 11.09
C THR A 254 1.57 18.76 10.46
N GLY A 255 0.81 19.16 9.43
CA GLY A 255 -0.07 18.28 8.65
C GLY A 255 0.70 17.19 7.90
N ILE A 256 1.82 17.51 7.24
CA ILE A 256 2.69 16.49 6.62
C ILE A 256 3.30 15.58 7.69
N LEU A 257 3.80 16.13 8.79
CA LEU A 257 4.40 15.35 9.87
C LEU A 257 3.36 14.42 10.52
N SER A 258 2.10 14.82 10.60
CA SER A 258 1.01 13.94 11.03
C SER A 258 0.79 12.76 10.07
N GLN A 259 1.09 12.95 8.78
CA GLN A 259 1.02 11.90 7.75
C GLN A 259 2.25 10.99 7.77
N VAL A 260 3.41 11.46 8.24
CA VAL A 260 4.63 10.65 8.44
C VAL A 260 4.34 9.39 9.26
N GLY A 261 3.48 9.51 10.27
CA GLY A 261 3.08 8.39 11.14
C GLY A 261 2.03 7.45 10.55
N THR A 262 1.51 7.71 9.35
CA THR A 262 0.37 6.95 8.78
C THR A 262 0.66 6.25 7.46
N ALA A 263 1.87 6.41 6.90
CA ALA A 263 2.27 5.84 5.60
C ALA A 263 1.30 6.13 4.41
N LYS A 264 0.41 7.13 4.52
CA LYS A 264 -0.67 7.41 3.54
C LYS A 264 -0.20 7.99 2.18
N LEU A 265 1.10 8.10 1.92
CA LEU A 265 1.65 8.82 0.75
C LEU A 265 2.32 7.91 -0.29
N ILE A 266 1.95 6.63 -0.31
CA ILE A 266 2.50 5.64 -1.23
C ILE A 266 1.81 5.73 -2.60
N THR A 267 2.57 5.47 -3.67
CA THR A 267 2.07 5.56 -5.06
C THR A 267 1.93 4.19 -5.69
N LYS A 268 1.03 4.03 -6.69
CA LYS A 268 0.86 2.76 -7.43
C LYS A 268 2.16 2.08 -7.91
N PRO A 269 3.19 2.80 -8.41
CA PRO A 269 4.46 2.15 -8.75
C PRO A 269 5.22 1.59 -7.53
N MET A 270 5.17 2.30 -6.39
CA MET A 270 5.79 1.86 -5.14
C MET A 270 5.10 0.60 -4.59
N GLU A 271 3.78 0.51 -4.75
CA GLU A 271 3.00 -0.69 -4.43
C GLU A 271 3.43 -1.92 -5.21
N LYS A 272 3.59 -1.76 -6.54
CA LYS A 272 4.06 -2.85 -7.40
C LYS A 272 5.47 -3.30 -7.02
N GLU A 273 6.35 -2.36 -6.68
CA GLU A 273 7.70 -2.68 -6.21
C GLU A 273 7.66 -3.41 -4.86
N ALA A 274 6.85 -2.95 -3.91
CA ALA A 274 6.68 -3.61 -2.62
C ALA A 274 6.07 -5.01 -2.74
N ASP A 275 5.06 -5.22 -3.59
CA ASP A 275 4.49 -6.55 -3.88
C ASP A 275 5.52 -7.53 -4.44
N ALA A 276 6.35 -7.09 -5.41
CA ALA A 276 7.38 -7.93 -5.99
C ALA A 276 8.45 -8.34 -4.95
N LEU A 277 8.82 -7.42 -4.06
CA LEU A 277 9.74 -7.69 -2.96
C LEU A 277 9.12 -8.59 -1.90
N ALA A 278 7.85 -8.37 -1.55
CA ALA A 278 7.13 -9.14 -0.53
C ALA A 278 7.19 -10.64 -0.83
N PHE A 279 6.89 -11.00 -2.08
CA PHE A 279 7.00 -12.36 -2.56
C PHE A 279 8.41 -12.93 -2.33
N THR A 280 9.43 -12.21 -2.79
CA THR A 280 10.83 -12.64 -2.68
C THR A 280 11.25 -12.81 -1.23
N TYR A 281 10.92 -11.84 -0.37
CA TYR A 281 11.30 -11.84 1.04
C TYR A 281 10.63 -12.98 1.81
N ALA A 282 9.32 -13.16 1.62
CA ALA A 282 8.55 -14.20 2.31
C ALA A 282 8.97 -15.61 1.86
N VAL A 283 9.07 -15.85 0.55
CA VAL A 283 9.44 -17.17 0.02
C VAL A 283 10.87 -17.54 0.40
N ASN A 284 11.84 -16.63 0.31
CA ASN A 284 13.23 -16.87 0.74
C ASN A 284 13.37 -17.03 2.26
N ALA A 285 12.40 -16.54 3.04
CA ALA A 285 12.30 -16.78 4.48
C ALA A 285 11.68 -18.16 4.81
N GLY A 286 11.28 -18.93 3.79
CA GLY A 286 10.66 -20.25 3.93
C GLY A 286 9.18 -20.20 4.28
N TYR A 287 8.49 -19.09 3.99
CA TYR A 287 7.04 -19.03 4.11
C TYR A 287 6.36 -19.65 2.89
N ASN A 288 5.15 -20.17 3.11
CA ASN A 288 4.35 -20.80 2.07
C ASN A 288 4.07 -19.81 0.92
N ILE A 289 4.50 -20.15 -0.30
CA ILE A 289 4.34 -19.30 -1.48
C ILE A 289 2.88 -18.96 -1.82
N GLY A 290 1.94 -19.83 -1.47
CA GLY A 290 0.52 -19.60 -1.68
C GLY A 290 -0.11 -18.65 -0.66
N ALA A 291 0.59 -18.27 0.40
CA ALA A 291 0.05 -17.42 1.45
C ALA A 291 -0.27 -15.99 0.98
N GLY A 292 0.48 -15.46 0.00
CA GLY A 292 0.13 -14.19 -0.64
C GLY A 292 -1.27 -14.21 -1.26
N ALA A 293 -1.61 -15.26 -2.03
CA ALA A 293 -2.94 -15.42 -2.60
C ALA A 293 -4.00 -15.70 -1.51
N ALA A 294 -3.65 -16.47 -0.47
CA ALA A 294 -4.53 -16.75 0.66
C ALA A 294 -4.97 -15.48 1.41
N VAL A 295 -4.04 -14.58 1.74
CA VAL A 295 -4.36 -13.27 2.37
C VAL A 295 -5.42 -12.52 1.58
N TRP A 296 -5.22 -12.39 0.27
CA TRP A 296 -6.17 -11.66 -0.58
C TRP A 296 -7.51 -12.39 -0.69
N GLN A 297 -7.50 -13.72 -0.73
CA GLN A 297 -8.72 -14.50 -0.74
C GLN A 297 -9.51 -14.32 0.56
N ARG A 298 -8.84 -14.35 1.70
CA ARG A 298 -9.45 -14.09 3.01
C ARG A 298 -10.05 -12.70 3.11
N ILE A 299 -9.36 -11.68 2.59
CA ILE A 299 -9.87 -10.31 2.50
C ILE A 299 -11.14 -10.25 1.63
N LEU A 300 -11.16 -10.94 0.48
CA LEU A 300 -12.36 -11.02 -0.37
C LEU A 300 -13.52 -11.71 0.33
N ASP A 301 -13.26 -12.80 1.05
CA ASP A 301 -14.27 -13.59 1.73
C ASP A 301 -14.90 -12.84 2.91
N LYS A 302 -14.12 -12.01 3.62
CA LYS A 302 -14.63 -11.15 4.69
C LYS A 302 -15.36 -9.91 4.20
N ASN A 303 -15.21 -9.53 2.93
CA ASN A 303 -15.82 -8.34 2.34
C ASN A 303 -16.62 -8.67 1.06
N PRO A 304 -17.61 -9.58 1.12
CA PRO A 304 -18.36 -10.01 -0.05
C PRO A 304 -19.14 -8.82 -0.64
N GLY A 305 -18.96 -8.59 -1.95
CA GLY A 305 -19.58 -7.47 -2.67
C GLY A 305 -18.81 -6.15 -2.62
N GLN A 306 -17.73 -6.07 -1.83
CA GLN A 306 -16.79 -4.94 -1.83
C GLN A 306 -15.46 -5.36 -2.46
N SER A 307 -15.48 -5.69 -3.75
CA SER A 307 -14.27 -5.95 -4.56
C SER A 307 -13.34 -4.72 -4.68
N SER A 308 -13.64 -3.62 -3.98
CA SER A 308 -12.92 -2.35 -4.01
C SER A 308 -13.02 -1.48 -2.73
N GLY A 309 -13.44 -1.97 -1.55
CA GLY A 309 -13.71 -1.01 -0.44
C GLY A 309 -13.80 -1.44 1.03
N GLY A 310 -13.38 -2.65 1.43
CA GLY A 310 -13.56 -3.14 2.83
C GLY A 310 -12.43 -2.84 3.82
N ILE A 311 -11.37 -2.17 3.38
CA ILE A 311 -10.09 -1.99 4.10
C ILE A 311 -9.57 -0.57 3.82
N ASN A 312 -10.46 0.41 4.02
CA ASN A 312 -10.44 1.81 3.55
C ASN A 312 -9.22 2.67 3.94
N GLU A 313 -8.20 2.16 4.61
CA GLU A 313 -6.98 2.94 4.91
C GLU A 313 -5.70 2.38 4.31
N LEU A 314 -5.63 1.07 4.05
CA LEU A 314 -4.48 0.44 3.41
C LEU A 314 -4.60 0.41 1.88
N PHE A 315 -5.78 0.67 1.29
CA PHE A 315 -6.04 0.22 -0.10
C PHE A 315 -6.71 1.21 -1.05
N ASN A 316 -6.81 2.49 -0.69
CA ASN A 316 -7.53 3.47 -1.53
C ASN A 316 -6.87 3.76 -2.89
N ASP A 317 -5.63 3.31 -3.14
CA ASP A 317 -4.91 3.52 -4.40
C ASP A 317 -4.32 2.24 -5.06
N HIS A 318 -4.76 1.03 -4.69
CA HIS A 318 -4.10 -0.22 -5.09
C HIS A 318 -4.80 -0.92 -6.28
N PRO A 319 -4.13 -1.86 -6.99
CA PRO A 319 -4.84 -2.81 -7.85
C PRO A 319 -5.95 -3.52 -7.06
N SER A 320 -7.03 -3.93 -7.74
CA SER A 320 -8.12 -4.63 -7.06
C SER A 320 -7.60 -5.85 -6.29
N THR A 321 -8.23 -6.15 -5.15
CA THR A 321 -7.98 -7.32 -4.30
C THR A 321 -7.91 -8.62 -5.12
N ILE A 322 -8.74 -8.72 -6.17
CA ILE A 322 -8.76 -9.82 -7.13
C ILE A 322 -7.48 -9.88 -7.97
N SER A 323 -7.00 -8.75 -8.50
CA SER A 323 -5.78 -8.69 -9.30
C SER A 323 -4.56 -9.13 -8.48
N ARG A 324 -4.43 -8.68 -7.22
CA ARG A 324 -3.31 -9.08 -6.36
C ARG A 324 -3.34 -10.57 -6.05
N ARG A 325 -4.51 -11.10 -5.66
CA ARG A 325 -4.71 -12.55 -5.49
C ARG A 325 -4.28 -13.34 -6.74
N ASN A 326 -4.71 -12.90 -7.91
CA ASN A 326 -4.44 -13.61 -9.16
C ASN A 326 -2.94 -13.60 -9.51
N VAL A 327 -2.24 -12.49 -9.27
CA VAL A 327 -0.77 -12.44 -9.44
C VAL A 327 -0.08 -13.46 -8.55
N TYR A 328 -0.41 -13.51 -7.25
CA TYR A 328 0.17 -14.52 -6.35
C TYR A 328 -0.23 -15.95 -6.75
N ASN A 329 -1.44 -16.18 -7.26
CA ASN A 329 -1.85 -17.48 -7.77
C ASN A 329 -1.05 -17.91 -9.01
N GLU A 330 -0.75 -16.97 -9.91
CA GLU A 330 0.15 -17.25 -11.03
C GLU A 330 1.56 -17.60 -10.54
N ASP A 331 2.03 -16.98 -9.47
CA ASP A 331 3.35 -17.26 -8.92
C ASP A 331 3.45 -18.67 -8.32
N ILE A 332 2.38 -19.20 -7.70
CA ILE A 332 2.27 -20.64 -7.34
C ILE A 332 2.53 -21.52 -8.57
N THR A 333 1.91 -21.16 -9.71
CA THR A 333 2.04 -21.92 -10.96
C THR A 333 3.46 -21.82 -11.52
N LYS A 334 4.01 -20.61 -11.61
CA LYS A 334 5.37 -20.38 -12.13
C LYS A 334 6.42 -21.11 -11.30
N TRP A 335 6.29 -21.06 -9.97
CA TRP A 335 7.25 -21.65 -9.03
C TRP A 335 7.36 -23.17 -9.14
N SER A 336 6.25 -23.84 -9.49
CA SER A 336 6.20 -25.28 -9.74
C SER A 336 6.61 -25.69 -11.16
N GLY A 337 7.09 -24.76 -11.99
CA GLY A 337 7.36 -25.03 -13.41
C GLY A 337 6.10 -25.29 -14.23
N GLY A 338 4.95 -24.76 -13.80
CA GLY A 338 3.66 -24.93 -14.47
C GLY A 338 2.87 -26.18 -14.09
N VAL A 339 3.36 -26.96 -13.12
CA VAL A 339 2.74 -28.22 -12.70
C VAL A 339 1.48 -28.01 -11.87
N VAL A 340 1.55 -27.17 -10.85
CA VAL A 340 0.48 -26.94 -9.88
C VAL A 340 -0.31 -25.71 -10.28
N LYS A 341 -1.64 -25.81 -10.33
CA LYS A 341 -2.54 -24.69 -10.63
C LYS A 341 -3.74 -24.69 -9.70
N VAL A 342 -4.20 -23.50 -9.33
CA VAL A 342 -5.47 -23.31 -8.62
C VAL A 342 -6.44 -22.55 -9.52
N ASN A 343 -7.63 -23.11 -9.72
CA ASN A 343 -8.75 -22.38 -10.30
C ASN A 343 -9.24 -21.34 -9.27
N ALA A 344 -9.09 -20.05 -9.59
CA ALA A 344 -9.39 -18.96 -8.65
C ALA A 344 -10.88 -18.81 -8.32
N ASP A 345 -11.77 -19.34 -9.16
CA ASP A 345 -13.22 -19.25 -8.99
C ASP A 345 -13.75 -20.38 -8.11
N THR A 346 -13.22 -21.59 -8.28
CA THR A 346 -13.69 -22.79 -7.57
C THR A 346 -12.80 -23.24 -6.41
N GLY A 347 -11.52 -22.89 -6.43
CA GLY A 347 -10.52 -23.44 -5.51
C GLY A 347 -10.03 -24.85 -5.89
N MET A 348 -10.37 -25.35 -7.08
CA MET A 348 -9.86 -26.64 -7.56
C MET A 348 -8.35 -26.58 -7.76
N ILE A 349 -7.62 -27.48 -7.11
CA ILE A 349 -6.19 -27.70 -7.30
C ILE A 349 -6.01 -28.78 -8.36
N SER A 350 -5.15 -28.50 -9.34
CA SER A 350 -4.78 -29.43 -10.39
C SER A 350 -3.26 -29.60 -10.47
N LEU A 351 -2.83 -30.80 -10.82
CA LEU A 351 -1.43 -31.16 -11.08
C LEU A 351 -1.33 -31.71 -12.50
N HIS A 352 -0.36 -31.23 -13.28
CA HIS A 352 -0.17 -31.64 -14.68
C HIS A 352 -1.46 -31.50 -15.53
N GLY A 353 -2.30 -30.51 -15.21
CA GLY A 353 -3.57 -30.25 -15.89
C GLY A 353 -4.71 -31.21 -15.53
N LYS A 354 -4.53 -32.09 -14.54
CA LYS A 354 -5.57 -32.98 -14.02
C LYS A 354 -6.03 -32.54 -12.64
N ASP A 355 -7.34 -32.54 -12.44
CA ASP A 355 -7.93 -32.18 -11.15
C ASP A 355 -7.55 -33.19 -10.07
N TRP A 356 -7.24 -32.64 -8.89
CA TRP A 356 -6.88 -33.39 -7.70
C TRP A 356 -7.87 -33.15 -6.55
N TYR A 357 -7.95 -31.91 -6.07
CA TYR A 357 -8.63 -31.62 -4.82
C TYR A 357 -9.19 -30.20 -4.80
N GLN A 358 -10.46 -30.08 -4.43
CA GLN A 358 -11.09 -28.80 -4.09
C GLN A 358 -11.35 -28.79 -2.58
N PRO A 359 -10.57 -28.01 -1.79
CA PRO A 359 -10.71 -28.03 -0.34
C PRO A 359 -12.06 -27.49 0.13
N GLU A 360 -12.63 -28.15 1.14
CA GLU A 360 -13.84 -27.68 1.81
C GLU A 360 -13.58 -26.46 2.70
N THR A 361 -14.61 -25.64 2.90
CA THR A 361 -14.57 -24.56 3.88
C THR A 361 -14.57 -25.14 5.29
N ILE A 362 -13.69 -24.59 6.15
CA ILE A 362 -13.65 -24.90 7.58
C ILE A 362 -13.99 -23.64 8.38
N SER A 363 -14.12 -23.76 9.70
CA SER A 363 -14.48 -22.62 10.55
C SER A 363 -13.52 -21.43 10.46
N SER A 364 -12.23 -21.67 10.21
CA SER A 364 -11.20 -20.64 10.18
C SER A 364 -10.84 -20.10 8.79
N MET A 365 -11.21 -20.80 7.71
CA MET A 365 -10.75 -20.54 6.34
C MET A 365 -11.76 -21.00 5.29
N SER A 366 -11.92 -20.23 4.21
CA SER A 366 -12.68 -20.69 3.05
C SER A 366 -11.94 -21.80 2.29
N GLY A 367 -12.69 -22.61 1.54
CA GLY A 367 -12.09 -23.64 0.67
C GLY A 367 -11.07 -23.08 -0.34
N LYS A 368 -11.33 -21.88 -0.88
CA LYS A 368 -10.42 -21.19 -1.82
C LYS A 368 -9.15 -20.70 -1.13
N GLU A 369 -9.28 -20.16 0.07
CA GLU A 369 -8.12 -19.74 0.86
C GLU A 369 -7.20 -20.93 1.17
N ARG A 370 -7.79 -22.04 1.62
CA ARG A 370 -7.08 -23.31 1.83
C ARG A 370 -6.42 -23.81 0.54
N ALA A 371 -7.09 -23.68 -0.60
CA ALA A 371 -6.55 -24.13 -1.89
C ALA A 371 -5.22 -23.46 -2.22
N TYR A 372 -5.08 -22.16 -1.97
CA TYR A 372 -3.82 -21.47 -2.20
C TYR A 372 -2.70 -21.96 -1.27
N LEU A 373 -2.97 -22.15 0.02
CA LEU A 373 -1.97 -22.67 0.96
C LEU A 373 -1.52 -24.09 0.60
N ILE A 374 -2.47 -24.98 0.27
CA ILE A 374 -2.17 -26.36 -0.11
C ILE A 374 -1.38 -26.40 -1.43
N ALA A 375 -1.81 -25.62 -2.43
CA ALA A 375 -1.11 -25.52 -3.70
C ALA A 375 0.28 -24.88 -3.56
N GLY A 376 0.47 -23.95 -2.63
CA GLY A 376 1.77 -23.40 -2.32
C GLY A 376 2.74 -24.45 -1.75
N ASN A 377 2.27 -25.30 -0.85
CA ASN A 377 3.05 -26.43 -0.35
C ASN A 377 3.40 -27.42 -1.46
N LEU A 378 2.44 -27.77 -2.33
CA LEU A 378 2.69 -28.64 -3.49
C LEU A 378 3.68 -28.01 -4.47
N SER A 379 3.56 -26.70 -4.71
CA SER A 379 4.44 -25.97 -5.63
C SER A 379 5.90 -26.04 -5.17
N ALA A 380 6.15 -25.99 -3.85
CA ALA A 380 7.48 -26.15 -3.28
C ALA A 380 8.11 -27.54 -3.54
N VAL A 381 7.30 -28.59 -3.72
CA VAL A 381 7.78 -29.94 -4.04
C VAL A 381 8.41 -30.01 -5.43
N TYR A 382 7.85 -29.28 -6.40
CA TYR A 382 8.32 -29.24 -7.79
C TYR A 382 9.34 -28.14 -8.08
N HIS A 383 9.55 -27.23 -7.12
CA HIS A 383 10.47 -26.11 -7.29
C HIS A 383 11.90 -26.58 -7.61
N ASP A 384 12.64 -25.75 -8.35
CA ASP A 384 13.99 -26.06 -8.86
C ASP A 384 14.07 -27.34 -9.72
N GLY A 385 12.97 -27.69 -10.41
CA GLY A 385 12.93 -28.82 -11.33
C GLY A 385 12.93 -30.18 -10.63
N LYS A 386 12.62 -30.23 -9.34
CA LYS A 386 12.41 -31.46 -8.59
C LYS A 386 11.27 -32.28 -9.20
N LYS A 387 11.43 -33.60 -9.19
CA LYS A 387 10.50 -34.57 -9.77
C LYS A 387 10.14 -35.59 -8.69
N PRO A 388 9.19 -35.27 -7.80
CA PRO A 388 8.68 -36.24 -6.84
C PRO A 388 8.07 -37.44 -7.57
N THR A 389 7.96 -38.54 -6.86
CA THR A 389 7.39 -39.81 -7.35
C THR A 389 6.25 -40.26 -6.44
N ALA A 390 5.40 -41.16 -6.92
CA ALA A 390 4.30 -41.72 -6.13
C ALA A 390 4.74 -42.26 -4.75
N THR A 391 5.96 -42.81 -4.63
CA THR A 391 6.49 -43.34 -3.36
C THR A 391 6.84 -42.24 -2.35
N ASP A 392 6.99 -40.99 -2.78
CA ASP A 392 7.23 -39.86 -1.89
C ASP A 392 5.95 -39.43 -1.16
N VAL A 393 4.77 -39.79 -1.68
CA VAL A 393 3.48 -39.39 -1.13
C VAL A 393 3.05 -40.33 -0.02
N HIS A 394 2.88 -39.80 1.18
CA HIS A 394 2.48 -40.59 2.34
C HIS A 394 1.73 -39.77 3.38
N ARG A 395 1.00 -40.47 4.26
CA ARG A 395 0.33 -39.86 5.42
C ARG A 395 1.24 -40.00 6.63
N GLY A 396 1.46 -38.90 7.34
CA GLY A 396 2.14 -38.89 8.63
C GLY A 396 1.24 -39.37 9.77
N SER A 397 1.85 -39.74 10.89
CA SER A 397 1.14 -40.07 12.14
C SER A 397 0.44 -38.86 12.78
N ASP A 398 0.80 -37.66 12.35
CA ASP A 398 0.24 -36.36 12.73
C ASP A 398 -1.00 -35.96 11.92
N ASN A 399 -1.53 -36.88 11.10
CA ASN A 399 -2.66 -36.66 10.20
C ASN A 399 -2.40 -35.63 9.08
N LEU A 400 -1.12 -35.33 8.79
CA LEU A 400 -0.74 -34.52 7.64
C LEU A 400 -0.46 -35.41 6.42
N LEU A 401 -0.79 -34.90 5.24
CA LEU A 401 -0.35 -35.45 3.96
C LEU A 401 1.01 -34.85 3.60
N TYR A 402 1.96 -35.69 3.21
CA TYR A 402 3.32 -35.30 2.83
C TYR A 402 3.63 -35.71 1.40
N VAL A 403 4.57 -34.97 0.79
CA VAL A 403 5.35 -35.43 -0.36
C VAL A 403 6.83 -35.27 -0.01
N GLY A 404 7.55 -36.38 0.15
CA GLY A 404 8.87 -36.38 0.76
C GLY A 404 8.80 -35.77 2.16
N ALA A 405 9.68 -34.82 2.48
CA ALA A 405 9.64 -34.11 3.77
C ALA A 405 8.67 -32.91 3.80
N GLN A 406 8.03 -32.56 2.68
CA GLN A 406 7.20 -31.36 2.59
C GLN A 406 5.76 -31.67 3.04
N PRO A 407 5.25 -31.05 4.13
CA PRO A 407 3.84 -31.15 4.48
C PRO A 407 3.00 -30.42 3.43
N ILE A 408 1.93 -31.06 2.98
CA ILE A 408 1.00 -30.54 1.97
C ILE A 408 -0.26 -29.98 2.61
N MET A 409 -0.95 -30.78 3.43
CA MET A 409 -2.19 -30.38 4.06
C MET A 409 -2.53 -31.22 5.28
N ASP A 410 -3.30 -30.64 6.20
CA ASP A 410 -3.99 -31.37 7.25
C ASP A 410 -5.23 -32.08 6.68
N LEU A 411 -5.35 -33.38 6.95
CA LEU A 411 -6.41 -34.25 6.43
C LEU A 411 -7.66 -34.30 7.32
N SER A 412 -7.68 -33.61 8.47
CA SER A 412 -8.79 -33.64 9.44
C SER A 412 -10.11 -33.15 8.85
N ALA A 413 -10.05 -32.25 7.87
CA ALA A 413 -11.21 -31.72 7.16
C ALA A 413 -11.49 -32.42 5.82
N ALA A 414 -10.76 -33.48 5.48
CA ALA A 414 -10.98 -34.22 4.23
C ALA A 414 -12.00 -35.33 4.44
N GLN A 415 -13.05 -35.37 3.62
CA GLN A 415 -14.09 -36.42 3.69
C GLN A 415 -13.55 -37.83 3.45
N ASN A 416 -12.59 -37.98 2.53
CA ASN A 416 -11.97 -39.27 2.21
C ASN A 416 -10.45 -39.13 2.05
N PRO A 417 -9.69 -39.13 3.17
CA PRO A 417 -8.25 -38.93 3.16
C PRO A 417 -7.47 -39.99 2.37
N THR A 418 -7.96 -41.24 2.36
CA THR A 418 -7.31 -42.35 1.64
C THR A 418 -7.41 -42.14 0.13
N ASP A 419 -8.60 -41.85 -0.40
CA ASP A 419 -8.77 -41.63 -1.84
C ASP A 419 -8.03 -40.37 -2.30
N LEU A 420 -8.01 -39.32 -1.48
CA LEU A 420 -7.26 -38.10 -1.75
C LEU A 420 -5.74 -38.38 -1.86
N THR A 421 -5.20 -39.21 -0.96
CA THR A 421 -3.78 -39.63 -0.97
C THR A 421 -3.48 -40.48 -2.21
N ASN A 422 -4.30 -41.49 -2.48
CA ASN A 422 -4.15 -42.37 -3.64
C ASN A 422 -4.23 -41.59 -4.95
N ARG A 423 -5.13 -40.60 -5.03
CA ARG A 423 -5.23 -39.72 -6.19
C ARG A 423 -3.99 -38.86 -6.35
N LEU A 424 -3.42 -38.32 -5.28
CA LEU A 424 -2.17 -37.56 -5.36
C LEU A 424 -1.02 -38.44 -5.86
N GLN A 425 -0.91 -39.67 -5.36
CA GLN A 425 0.07 -40.67 -5.84
C GLN A 425 -0.04 -40.97 -7.34
N GLN A 426 -1.24 -40.90 -7.92
CA GLN A 426 -1.43 -41.12 -9.36
C GLN A 426 -1.06 -39.90 -10.21
N LEU A 427 -1.05 -38.71 -9.62
CA LEU A 427 -0.80 -37.45 -10.30
C LEU A 427 0.67 -37.01 -10.21
N ILE A 428 1.39 -37.50 -9.21
CA ILE A 428 2.83 -37.36 -9.02
C ILE A 428 3.54 -38.52 -9.70
#